data_AF-A0A538Q1K9-F1
#
_entry.id   AF-A0A538Q1K9-F1
#
_cell.length_a   1.000
_cell.length_b   1.000
_cell.length_c   1.000
_cell.angle_alpha   90.00
_cell.angle_beta   90.00
_cell.angle_gamma   90.00
#
_symmetry.space_group_name_H-M   'P 1'
#
loop_
_entity.id
_entity.type
_entity.pdbx_description
1 polymer ?
#
loop_
_entity_poly.entity_id
_entity_poly.type
_entity_poly.pdbx_seq_one_letter_code
_entity_poly.pdbx_strand_id
1 'polypeptide(L)' 'MGEVEVRALRGVDLELGSGELVVLLGASGSGKSTLLNLLGGLDVPSAGRLVYEGRDLTRARESVRTAYRRDHVGFV' A
#
# COMPACT_ATOMS: atom_id res chain seq x y z
N MET A 1 25.05 -18.25 -6.30
CA MET A 1 23.87 -18.20 -5.44
C MET A 1 22.82 -17.39 -6.18
N GLY A 2 21.74 -18.03 -6.64
CA GLY A 2 20.70 -17.37 -7.42
C GLY A 2 19.90 -16.40 -6.55
N GLU A 3 19.50 -15.27 -7.11
CA GLU A 3 18.59 -14.32 -6.44
C GLU A 3 17.27 -15.03 -6.13
N VAL A 4 16.89 -15.07 -4.86
CA VAL A 4 15.58 -15.59 -4.44
C VAL A 4 14.61 -14.42 -4.46
N GLU A 5 13.69 -14.42 -5.43
CA GLU A 5 12.60 -13.45 -5.50
C GLU A 5 11.59 -13.73 -4.38
N VAL A 6 11.45 -12.81 -3.42
CA VAL A 6 10.46 -12.93 -2.34
C VAL A 6 9.26 -12.05 -2.63
N ARG A 7 8.11 -12.69 -2.86
CA ARG A 7 6.83 -11.98 -3.09
C ARG A 7 6.09 -11.75 -1.78
N ALA A 8 6.11 -10.51 -1.30
CA ALA A 8 5.45 -10.08 -0.07
C ALA A 8 3.92 -10.05 -0.19
N LEU A 9 3.36 -9.62 -1.32
CA LEU A 9 1.93 -9.64 -1.63
C LEU A 9 1.69 -10.38 -2.94
N ARG A 10 0.59 -11.14 -3.01
CA ARG A 10 0.29 -12.02 -4.14
C ARG A 10 -1.20 -11.96 -4.49
N GLY A 11 -1.56 -11.16 -5.50
CA GLY A 11 -2.93 -11.05 -5.99
C GLY A 11 -3.92 -10.62 -4.90
N VAL A 12 -3.62 -9.51 -4.21
CA VAL A 12 -4.48 -8.97 -3.16
C VAL A 12 -5.43 -7.96 -3.78
N ASP A 13 -6.73 -8.22 -3.67
CA ASP A 13 -7.80 -7.26 -3.96
C ASP A 13 -8.42 -6.79 -2.64
N LEU A 14 -8.43 -5.48 -2.43
CA LEU A 14 -8.93 -4.86 -1.19
C LEU A 14 -9.59 -3.52 -1.53
N GLU A 15 -10.81 -3.33 -1.03
CA GLU A 15 -11.52 -2.06 -1.06
C GLU A 15 -11.79 -1.65 0.39
N LEU A 16 -11.52 -0.38 0.71
CA LEU A 16 -11.71 0.20 2.03
C LEU A 16 -12.61 1.42 1.91
N GLY A 17 -13.67 1.46 2.71
CA GLY A 17 -14.60 2.57 2.79
C GLY A 17 -14.12 3.69 3.70
N SER A 18 -14.68 4.90 3.49
CA SER A 18 -14.46 6.02 4.40
C SER A 18 -15.11 5.75 5.77
N GLY A 19 -14.39 6.05 6.85
CA GLY A 19 -14.85 5.85 8.23
C GLY A 19 -14.79 4.40 8.73
N GLU A 20 -14.27 3.46 7.94
CA GLU A 20 -14.11 2.08 8.37
C GLU A 20 -12.92 1.92 9.33
N LEU A 21 -13.13 1.09 10.36
CA LEU A 21 -12.06 0.61 11.23
C LEU A 21 -11.72 -0.83 10.84
N VAL A 22 -10.53 -1.04 10.28
CA VAL A 22 -10.07 -2.35 9.80
C VAL A 22 -8.90 -2.85 10.63
N VAL A 23 -8.93 -4.12 10.99
CA VAL A 23 -7.85 -4.81 11.72
C VAL A 23 -7.18 -5.80 10.77
N LEU A 24 -5.87 -5.63 10.55
CA LEU A 24 -5.07 -6.51 9.71
C LEU A 24 -4.30 -7.53 10.56
N LEU A 25 -4.71 -8.80 10.51
CA LEU A 25 -4.10 -9.90 11.24
C LEU A 25 -3.29 -10.82 10.31
N GLY A 26 -2.25 -11.44 10.84
CA GLY A 26 -1.43 -12.41 10.09
C GLY A 26 -0.08 -12.70 10.76
N ALA A 27 0.53 -13.83 10.43
CA ALA A 27 1.84 -14.23 10.96
C ALA A 27 2.96 -13.24 10.60
N SER A 28 4.10 -13.29 11.30
CA SER A 28 5.29 -12.53 10.90
C SER A 28 5.69 -12.89 9.46
N GLY A 29 6.08 -11.91 8.65
CA GLY A 29 6.45 -12.11 7.24
C GLY A 29 5.28 -12.26 6.26
N SER A 30 4.02 -12.20 6.71
CA SER A 30 2.86 -12.36 5.82
C SER A 30 2.57 -11.17 4.88
N GLY A 31 3.43 -10.15 4.85
CA GLY A 31 3.26 -8.97 3.98
C GLY A 31 2.45 -7.80 4.58
N LYS A 32 2.04 -7.85 5.85
CA LYS A 32 1.23 -6.78 6.49
C LYS A 32 1.86 -5.40 6.40
N SER A 33 3.13 -5.28 6.80
CA SER A 33 3.84 -4.00 6.74
C SER A 33 4.02 -3.52 5.30
N THR A 34 4.23 -4.44 4.35
CA THR A 34 4.25 -4.10 2.93
C THR A 34 2.90 -3.53 2.47
N LEU A 35 1.78 -4.17 2.84
CA LEU A 35 0.45 -3.66 2.52
C LEU A 35 0.20 -2.28 3.14
N LEU A 36 0.55 -2.08 4.41
CA LEU A 36 0.41 -0.78 5.09
C LEU A 36 1.28 0.31 4.45
N ASN A 37 2.49 -0.02 4.02
CA ASN A 37 3.37 0.93 3.31
C ASN A 37 2.82 1.33 1.94
N LEU A 38 2.20 0.37 1.23
CA LEU A 38 1.52 0.67 -0.04
C LEU A 38 0.31 1.56 0.20
N LEU A 39 -0.57 1.20 1.14
CA LEU A 39 -1.75 2.00 1.48
C LEU A 39 -1.36 3.41 1.92
N GLY A 40 -0.34 3.55 2.75
CA GLY A 40 0.16 4.85 3.17
C GLY A 40 1.05 5.56 2.15
N GLY A 41 1.15 5.07 0.91
CA GLY A 41 1.88 5.73 -0.17
C GLY A 41 3.38 5.91 0.08
N LEU A 42 3.97 5.09 0.97
CA LEU A 42 5.42 5.02 1.23
C LEU A 42 6.12 4.16 0.20
N ASP A 43 5.45 3.12 -0.30
CA ASP A 43 5.94 2.25 -1.36
C ASP A 43 5.01 2.29 -2.60
N VAL A 44 5.41 1.66 -3.71
CA VAL A 44 4.60 1.50 -4.92
C VAL A 44 4.46 0.02 -5.27
N PRO A 45 3.28 -0.42 -5.73
CA PRO A 45 3.08 -1.84 -6.00
C PRO A 45 3.93 -2.27 -7.20
N SER A 46 4.55 -3.45 -7.14
CA SER A 46 5.33 -4.00 -8.26
C SER A 46 4.46 -4.30 -9.48
N ALA A 47 3.17 -4.59 -9.26
CA ALA A 47 2.14 -4.75 -10.27
C ALA A 47 0.75 -4.47 -9.66
N GLY A 48 -0.23 -4.17 -10.51
CA GLY A 48 -1.61 -3.84 -10.08
C GLY A 48 -1.84 -2.34 -9.98
N ARG A 49 -2.85 -1.95 -9.19
CA ARG A 49 -3.24 -0.54 -8.98
C ARG A 49 -3.52 -0.23 -7.51
N LEU A 50 -3.22 1.00 -7.14
CA LEU A 50 -3.54 1.62 -5.87
C LEU A 50 -4.29 2.92 -6.17
N VAL A 51 -5.55 3.00 -5.74
CA VAL A 51 -6.43 4.14 -6.01
C VAL A 51 -6.96 4.69 -4.70
N TYR A 52 -6.86 6.01 -4.52
CA TYR A 52 -7.43 6.73 -3.38
C TYR A 52 -8.42 7.78 -3.89
N GLU A 53 -9.69 7.67 -3.53
CA GLU A 53 -10.75 8.61 -3.95
C GLU A 53 -10.74 8.92 -5.46
N GLY A 54 -10.59 7.87 -6.28
CA GLY A 54 -10.52 7.97 -7.74
C GLY A 54 -9.18 8.43 -8.31
N ARG A 55 -8.19 8.76 -7.47
CA ARG A 55 -6.84 9.15 -7.88
C ARG A 55 -5.92 7.92 -7.92
N ASP A 56 -5.34 7.64 -9.08
CA ASP A 56 -4.34 6.58 -9.24
C ASP A 56 -3.00 7.02 -8.63
N LEU A 57 -2.59 6.34 -7.56
CA LEU A 57 -1.32 6.59 -6.86
C LEU A 57 -0.17 5.71 -7.39
N THR A 58 -0.45 4.67 -8.18
CA THR A 58 0.55 3.74 -8.71
C THR A 58 1.54 4.42 -9.66
N ARG A 59 1.05 5.37 -10.46
CA ARG A 59 1.87 6.13 -11.42
C ARG A 59 2.05 7.59 -11.03
N ALA A 60 1.66 7.93 -9.80
CA ALA A 60 1.79 9.28 -9.30
C ALA A 60 3.27 9.67 -9.16
N ARG A 61 3.59 10.93 -9.48
CA ARG A 61 4.91 11.50 -9.20
C ARG A 61 5.15 11.54 -7.69
N GLU A 62 6.41 11.52 -7.28
CA GLU A 62 6.76 11.53 -5.85
C GLU A 62 6.19 12.76 -5.11
N SER A 63 6.10 13.92 -5.77
CA SER A 63 5.46 15.11 -5.19
C SER A 63 3.98 14.91 -4.88
N VAL A 64 3.26 14.17 -5.73
CA VAL A 64 1.84 13.83 -5.53
C VAL A 64 1.70 12.83 -4.39
N ARG A 65 2.56 11.81 -4.31
CA ARG A 65 2.58 10.86 -3.18
C ARG A 65 2.95 11.55 -1.87
N THR A 66 3.87 12.52 -1.91
CA THR A 66 4.23 13.32 -0.74
C THR A 66 3.06 14.15 -0.23
N ALA A 67 2.30 14.79 -1.13
CA ALA A 67 1.08 15.50 -0.75
C ALA A 67 0.03 14.53 -0.18
N TYR A 68 -0.18 13.39 -0.84
CA TYR A 68 -1.08 12.33 -0.34
C TYR A 68 -0.73 11.92 1.10
N ARG A 69 0.54 11.64 1.38
CA ARG A 69 0.99 11.28 2.73
C ARG A 69 0.76 12.39 3.74
N ARG A 70 1.03 13.64 3.36
CA ARG A 70 0.86 14.81 4.24
C ARG A 70 -0.61 15.04 4.60
N ASP A 71 -1.50 14.90 3.61
CA ASP A 71 -2.87 15.39 3.73
C ASP A 71 -3.87 14.29 4.13
N HIS A 72 -3.52 13.02 3.89
CA HIS A 72 -4.45 11.88 4.03
C HIS A 72 -3.91 10.69 4.84
N VAL A 73 -2.64 10.68 5.23
CA VAL A 73 -2.04 9.54 5.94
C VAL A 73 -1.45 9.97 7.28
N GLY A 74 -1.97 9.38 8.36
CA GLY A 74 -1.35 9.42 9.67
C GLY A 74 -0.67 8.09 9.97
N PHE A 75 0.64 8.09 10.23
CA PHE A 75 1.36 6.94 10.78
C PHE A 75 1.64 7.18 12.25
N VAL A 76 1.37 6.16 13.08
CA VAL A 76 1.63 6.14 14.52
C VAL A 76 2.57 4.98 14.83
#